data_AF-A0A351G4K5-F1
#
_entry.id   AF-A0A351G4K5-F1
#
_cell.length_a   1.000
_cell.length_b   1.000
_cell.length_c   1.000
_cell.angle_alpha   90.00
_cell.angle_beta   90.00
_cell.angle_gamma   90.00
#
_symmetry.space_group_name_H-M   'P 1'
#
loop_
_entity.id
_entity.type
_entity.pdbx_description
1 polymer ?
#
loop_
_entity_poly.entity_id
_entity_poly.type
_entity_poly.pdbx_seq_one_letter_code
_entity_poly.pdbx_strand_id
1 'polypeptide(L)' 'LAFYNYPYAFGLLFGTGLYAIYQQRGEGFIPDYKDLLASTGLGTSADLAARFGIDLHRLDFWQASLKVIEERIERYLLL' A
#
# COMPACT_ATOMS: atom_id res chain seq x y z
N LEU A 1 -17.76 -9.31 18.25
CA LEU A 1 -17.56 -8.13 17.38
C LEU A 1 -16.83 -8.59 16.14
N ALA A 2 -17.42 -8.43 14.94
CA ALA A 2 -16.65 -8.63 13.71
C ALA A 2 -15.67 -7.46 13.55
N PHE A 3 -14.46 -7.72 13.08
CA PHE A 3 -13.42 -6.73 12.78
C PHE A 3 -13.79 -5.89 11.53
N TYR A 4 -15.02 -5.35 11.47
CA TYR A 4 -15.56 -4.69 10.28
C TYR A 4 -14.74 -3.48 9.83
N ASN A 5 -14.13 -2.76 10.76
CA ASN A 5 -13.30 -1.59 10.45
C ASN A 5 -11.90 -1.95 9.95
N TYR A 6 -11.43 -3.18 10.22
CA TYR A 6 -10.08 -3.59 9.86
C TYR A 6 -9.83 -3.59 8.35
N PRO A 7 -10.69 -4.17 7.50
CA PRO A 7 -10.53 -4.11 6.04
C PRO A 7 -10.43 -2.68 5.48
N TYR A 8 -11.13 -1.71 6.07
CA TYR A 8 -11.06 -0.31 5.63
C TYR A 8 -9.71 0.33 5.97
N ALA A 9 -9.25 0.17 7.21
CA ALA A 9 -7.94 0.67 7.62
C ALA A 9 -6.81 -0.02 6.84
N PHE A 10 -6.88 -1.34 6.70
CA PHE A 10 -5.92 -2.12 5.91
C PHE A 10 -5.92 -1.66 4.46
N GLY A 11 -7.08 -1.58 3.81
CA GLY A 11 -7.19 -1.19 2.40
C GLY A 11 -6.64 0.20 2.13
N LEU A 12 -6.93 1.17 2.99
CA LEU A 12 -6.39 2.53 2.90
C LEU A 12 -4.86 2.52 2.99
N LEU A 13 -4.29 1.89 4.02
CA LEU A 13 -2.84 1.89 4.24
C LEU A 13 -2.11 1.04 3.20
N PHE A 14 -2.68 -0.09 2.78
CA PHE A 14 -2.11 -0.94 1.74
C PHE A 14 -2.06 -0.20 0.40
N GLY A 15 -3.17 0.39 -0.04
CA GLY A 15 -3.21 1.16 -1.29
C GLY A 15 -2.28 2.37 -1.27
N THR A 16 -2.20 3.07 -0.13
CA THR A 16 -1.28 4.21 0.03
C THR A 16 0.18 3.78 0.04
N GLY A 17 0.50 2.60 0.59
CA GLY A 17 1.85 2.03 0.56
C GLY A 17 2.29 1.61 -0.84
N LEU A 18 1.37 1.01 -1.62
CA LEU A 18 1.62 0.74 -3.05
C LEU A 18 1.86 2.04 -3.83
N TYR A 19 1.14 3.11 -3.50
CA TYR A 19 1.40 4.43 -4.09
C TYR A 19 2.77 4.99 -3.70
N ALA A 20 3.21 4.84 -2.44
CA ALA A 20 4.55 5.24 -2.02
C ALA A 20 5.64 4.48 -2.81
N ILE A 21 5.43 3.19 -3.07
CA ILE A 21 6.32 2.39 -3.93
C ILE A 21 6.32 2.93 -5.37
N TYR A 22 5.16 3.27 -5.92
CA TYR A 22 5.06 3.89 -7.25
C TYR A 22 5.84 5.22 -7.30
N GLN A 23 5.77 6.06 -6.27
CA GLN A 23 6.54 7.31 -6.22
C GLN A 23 8.07 7.06 -6.26
N GLN A 24 8.54 5.92 -5.76
CA GLN A 24 9.96 5.55 -5.77
C GLN A 24 10.41 4.86 -7.07
N ARG A 25 9.61 3.90 -7.56
CA ARG A 25 9.96 3.05 -8.72
C ARG A 25 9.44 3.60 -10.05
N GLY A 26 8.52 4.56 -10.03
CA GLY A 26 7.88 5.14 -11.20
C GLY A 26 7.13 4.11 -12.05
N GLU A 27 7.15 4.31 -13.36
CA GLU A 27 6.46 3.44 -14.33
C GLU A 27 6.90 1.98 -14.28
N GLY A 28 8.11 1.69 -13.79
CA GLY A 28 8.63 0.34 -13.61
C GLY A 28 7.80 -0.52 -12.66
N PHE A 29 6.99 0.08 -11.77
CA PHE A 29 6.11 -0.65 -10.86
C PHE A 29 4.72 -0.97 -11.45
N ILE A 30 4.35 -0.35 -12.58
CA ILE A 30 3.01 -0.53 -13.16
C ILE A 30 2.72 -2.00 -13.53
N PRO A 31 3.65 -2.76 -14.14
CA PRO A 31 3.42 -4.18 -14.42
C PRO A 31 3.16 -5.00 -13.14
N ASP A 32 3.99 -4.82 -12.11
CA ASP A 32 3.86 -5.48 -10.81
C ASP A 32 2.50 -5.17 -10.15
N TYR A 33 2.10 -3.89 -10.17
CA TYR A 33 0.82 -3.45 -9.62
C TYR A 33 -0.37 -4.09 -10.36
N LYS A 34 -0.32 -4.18 -11.70
CA LYS A 34 -1.37 -4.83 -12.49
C LYS A 34 -1.48 -6.32 -12.19
N ASP A 35 -0.35 -7.00 -12.07
CA ASP A 35 -0.32 -8.44 -11.77
C ASP A 35 -0.80 -8.74 -10.34
N LEU A 36 -0.42 -7.89 -9.37
CA LEU A 36 -0.94 -7.94 -8.01
C LEU A 36 -2.47 -7.85 -7.98
N LEU A 37 -3.06 -6.89 -8.71
CA LEU A 37 -4.51 -6.75 -8.81
C LEU A 37 -5.17 -7.95 -9.49
N ALA A 38 -4.58 -8.45 -10.58
CA ALA A 38 -5.08 -9.62 -11.30
C ALA A 38 -5.05 -10.90 -10.43
N SER A 39 -4.11 -10.98 -9.49
CA SER A 39 -3.94 -12.11 -8.57
C SER A 39 -4.86 -12.07 -7.33
N THR A 40 -5.79 -11.12 -7.26
CA THR A 40 -6.71 -10.99 -6.11
C THR A 40 -7.46 -12.29 -5.85
N GLY A 41 -7.45 -12.75 -4.60
CA GLY A 41 -8.13 -13.98 -4.17
C GLY A 41 -7.32 -15.28 -4.39
N LEU A 42 -6.13 -15.21 -5.00
CA LEU A 42 -5.25 -16.36 -5.19
C LEU A 42 -4.32 -16.65 -3.99
N GLY A 43 -4.43 -15.87 -2.91
CA GLY A 43 -3.60 -15.99 -1.71
C GLY A 43 -3.92 -14.92 -0.68
N THR A 44 -3.16 -14.90 0.42
CA THR A 44 -3.26 -13.80 1.39
C THR A 44 -2.64 -12.52 0.82
N SER A 45 -3.01 -11.36 1.35
CA SER A 45 -2.40 -10.09 0.92
C SER A 45 -0.88 -10.09 1.10
N ALA A 46 -0.37 -10.76 2.14
CA ALA A 46 1.07 -10.87 2.40
C ALA A 46 1.75 -11.74 1.34
N ASP A 47 1.18 -12.90 1.03
CA ASP A 47 1.73 -13.80 0.00
C ASP A 47 1.76 -13.15 -1.38
N LEU A 48 0.69 -12.41 -1.72
CA LEU A 48 0.60 -11.73 -3.01
C LEU A 48 1.58 -10.57 -3.09
N ALA A 49 1.68 -9.73 -2.05
CA ALA A 49 2.64 -8.63 -1.99
C ALA A 49 4.10 -9.11 -2.06
N ALA A 50 4.41 -10.23 -1.40
CA ALA A 50 5.76 -10.79 -1.36
C ALA A 50 6.29 -11.17 -2.76
N ARG A 51 5.42 -11.56 -3.69
CA ARG A 51 5.79 -11.87 -5.10
C ARG A 51 6.43 -10.68 -5.82
N PHE A 52 6.16 -9.46 -5.35
CA PHE A 52 6.66 -8.20 -5.94
C PHE A 52 7.73 -7.53 -5.05
N GLY A 53 8.29 -8.28 -4.10
CA GLY A 53 9.32 -7.81 -3.18
C GLY A 53 8.78 -6.84 -2.12
N ILE A 54 7.51 -6.95 -1.75
CA ILE A 54 6.87 -6.15 -0.71
C ILE A 54 6.57 -7.03 0.49
N ASP A 55 7.18 -6.71 1.63
CA ASP A 55 6.96 -7.44 2.88
C ASP A 55 6.01 -6.66 3.79
N LEU A 56 4.77 -7.15 3.92
CA LEU A 56 3.73 -6.52 4.74
C LEU A 56 3.93 -6.71 6.25
N HIS A 57 4.90 -7.52 6.68
CA HIS A 57 5.25 -7.65 8.09
C HIS A 57 6.30 -6.63 8.53
N ARG A 58 6.90 -5.90 7.59
CA ARG A 58 7.85 -4.85 7.92
C ARG A 58 7.14 -3.51 8.20
N LEU A 59 7.61 -2.85 9.25
CA LEU A 59 7.11 -1.55 9.69
C LEU A 59 7.34 -0.44 8.66
N ASP A 60 8.42 -0.53 7.88
CA ASP A 60 8.82 0.47 6.89
C ASP A 60 7.76 0.66 5.79
N PHE A 61 7.11 -0.41 5.33
CA PHE A 61 5.99 -0.33 4.38
C PHE A 61 4.86 0.53 4.93
N TRP A 62 4.43 0.27 6.17
CA TRP A 62 3.32 0.99 6.80
C TRP A 62 3.68 2.44 7.16
N GLN A 63 4.92 2.68 7.56
CA GLN A 63 5.45 4.04 7.77
C GLN A 63 5.44 4.84 6.47
N ALA A 64 5.80 4.23 5.34
CA ALA A 64 5.74 4.87 4.04
C ALA A 64 4.29 5.22 3.64
N SER A 65 3.31 4.35 3.94
CA SER A 65 1.89 4.66 3.73
C SER A 65 1.43 5.88 4.54
N LEU A 66 1.83 5.97 5.81
CA LEU A 66 1.46 7.08 6.69
C LEU A 66 2.12 8.39 6.25
N LYS A 67 3.37 8.34 5.78
CA LYS A 67 4.09 9.51 5.29
C LYS A 67 3.38 10.20 4.12
N VAL A 68 2.78 9.44 3.21
CA VAL A 68 1.97 10.02 2.12
C VAL A 68 0.76 10.81 2.66
N ILE A 69 0.18 10.37 3.78
CA ILE A 69 -0.94 11.08 4.43
C ILE A 69 -0.43 12.35 5.11
N GLU A 70 0.69 12.26 5.82
CA GLU A 70 1.39 13.40 6.42
C GLU A 70 1.68 14.49 5.39
N GLU A 71 2.28 14.15 4.24
CA GLU A 71 2.57 15.08 3.15
C GLU A 71 1.31 15.77 2.58
N ARG A 72 0.17 15.08 2.58
CA ARG A 72 -1.12 15.66 2.16
C ARG A 72 -1.65 16.65 3.20
N ILE A 73 -1.48 16.35 4.49
CA ILE A 73 -1.84 17.27 5.59
C ILE A 73 -0.98 18.52 5.53
N GLU A 74 0.35 18.36 5.39
CA GLU A 74 1.28 19.47 5.24
C GLU A 74 0.90 20.36 4.06
N ARG A 75 0.59 19.76 2.90
CA ARG A 75 0.11 20.50 1.72
C ARG A 75 -1.15 21.29 2.00
N TYR A 76 -2.10 20.72 2.74
CA TYR A 76 -3.35 21.40 3.08
C TYR A 76 -3.11 22.60 4.02
N LEU A 77 -2.18 22.49 4.97
CA LEU A 77 -1.84 23.58 5.89
C LEU A 77 -1.15 24.77 5.21
N LEU A 78 -0.58 24.57 4.02
CA LEU A 78 0.07 25.61 3.22
C LEU A 78 -0.91 26.37 2.30
N LEU A 79 -2.18 25.97 2.25
CA LEU A 79 -3.26 26.69 1.55
C LEU A 79 -3.83 27.82 2.41
#